data_AF-A0A0W8C8T2-F1
#
_entry.id   AF-A0A0W8C8T2-F1
#
_cell.length_a   1.000
_cell.length_b   1.000
_cell.length_c   1.000
_cell.angle_alpha   90.00
_cell.angle_beta   90.00
_cell.angle_gamma   90.00
#
_symmetry.space_group_name_H-M   'P 1'
#
loop_
_entity.id
_entity.type
_entity.pdbx_description
1 polymer ?
#
loop_
_entity_poly.entity_id
_entity_poly.type
_entity_poly.pdbx_seq_one_letter_code
_entity_poly.pdbx_strand_id
1 'polypeptide(L)'
;MTMSKKRSEEYLRQRENGFNLSGVHQDRLPQYNALLDRNLRHHFESRPLQSHLNELGLIDQRGRIVDLDKQKSKLFIIDQEFKLAEEVERRKQREEEELRRRVQMKRHDALQNARQREKLQQLKEEKKIAPNKQPIIDKVIENLKKVKHQVQKDNIFVIVKDRYEYSQKILVDDFT
;
A
#
# COMPACT_ATOMS: atom_id res chain seq x y z
N MET A 1 15.17 95.69 22.35
CA MET A 1 15.24 94.89 23.59
C MET A 1 16.23 93.76 23.37
N THR A 2 17.42 93.86 23.95
CA THR A 2 18.47 92.83 23.89
C THR A 2 18.22 91.79 24.98
N MET A 3 18.00 90.54 24.62
CA MET A 3 17.92 89.45 25.59
C MET A 3 19.25 89.36 26.36
N SER A 4 19.20 89.22 27.69
CA SER A 4 20.39 88.98 28.52
C SER A 4 21.17 87.79 27.96
N LYS A 5 22.49 87.92 27.81
CA LYS A 5 23.37 86.90 27.18
C LYS A 5 23.11 85.50 27.74
N LYS A 6 22.93 85.39 29.06
CA LYS A 6 22.62 84.13 29.75
C LYS A 6 21.31 83.49 29.29
N ARG A 7 20.26 84.28 29.12
CA ARG A 7 18.94 83.80 28.68
C ARG A 7 18.94 83.37 27.21
N SER A 8 19.73 84.04 26.38
CA SER A 8 19.95 83.65 24.99
C SER A 8 20.73 82.33 24.90
N GLU A 9 21.75 82.17 25.73
CA GLU A 9 22.60 80.97 25.78
C GLU A 9 21.85 79.76 26.32
N GLU A 10 21.00 79.97 27.32
CA GLU A 10 20.11 78.94 27.86
C GLU A 10 19.03 78.52 26.85
N TYR A 11 18.46 79.46 26.09
CA TYR A 11 17.53 79.16 25.00
C TYR A 11 18.20 78.35 23.88
N LEU A 12 19.42 78.71 23.49
CA LEU A 12 20.18 77.97 22.47
C LEU A 12 20.52 76.56 22.96
N ARG A 13 20.95 76.40 24.22
CA ARG A 13 21.19 75.08 24.83
C ARG A 13 19.92 74.23 24.90
N GLN A 14 18.77 74.80 25.25
CA GLN A 14 17.51 74.05 25.26
C GLN A 14 17.09 73.62 23.85
N ARG A 15 17.30 74.48 22.84
CA ARG A 15 17.05 74.14 21.44
C ARG A 15 17.96 73.03 20.94
N GLU A 16 19.25 73.06 21.29
CA GLU A 16 20.22 72.03 20.91
C GLU A 16 19.96 70.70 21.64
N ASN A 17 19.58 70.73 22.92
CA ASN A 17 19.22 69.52 23.67
C ASN A 17 17.99 68.79 23.10
N GLY A 18 17.06 69.50 22.45
CA GLY A 18 15.91 68.91 21.77
C GLY A 18 16.25 68.31 20.39
N PHE A 19 17.40 68.66 19.82
CA PHE A 19 17.84 68.17 18.51
C PHE A 19 18.89 67.07 18.68
N ASN A 20 18.43 65.89 19.11
CA ASN A 20 19.30 64.73 19.30
C ASN A 20 19.25 63.79 18.08
N LEU A 21 20.37 63.66 17.37
CA LEU A 21 20.53 62.76 16.22
C LEU A 21 20.94 61.32 16.63
N SER A 22 21.19 61.05 17.92
CA SER A 22 21.75 59.78 18.39
C SER A 22 20.86 58.56 18.17
N GLY A 23 19.56 58.76 17.93
CA GLY A 23 18.57 57.70 17.66
C GLY A 23 18.07 57.63 16.20
N VAL A 24 18.45 58.60 15.36
CA VAL A 24 17.92 58.74 13.98
C VAL A 24 18.29 57.55 13.08
N HIS A 25 19.37 56.84 13.42
CA HIS A 25 19.79 55.63 12.72
C HIS A 25 19.28 54.32 13.35
N GLN A 26 18.71 54.38 14.57
CA GLN A 26 18.24 53.19 15.28
C GLN A 26 16.78 52.88 14.96
N ASP A 27 15.96 53.91 14.78
CA ASP A 27 14.56 53.75 14.37
C ASP A 27 14.45 53.75 12.86
N ARG A 28 13.96 52.63 12.30
CA ARG A 28 13.59 52.59 10.89
C ARG A 28 12.40 53.52 10.68
N LEU A 29 12.50 54.42 9.71
CA LEU A 29 11.37 55.22 9.28
C LEU A 29 10.20 54.29 8.92
N PRO A 30 8.95 54.68 9.26
CA PRO A 30 7.77 53.94 8.84
C PRO A 30 7.80 53.71 7.33
N GLN A 31 7.49 52.49 6.91
CA GLN A 31 7.49 52.16 5.49
C GLN A 31 6.35 52.91 4.80
N TYR A 32 6.69 53.81 3.89
CA TYR A 32 5.73 54.58 3.14
C TYR A 32 5.03 53.69 2.10
N ASN A 33 3.69 53.73 2.06
CA ASN A 33 2.88 53.04 1.06
C ASN A 33 2.12 54.06 0.21
N ALA A 34 2.56 54.23 -1.03
CA ALA A 34 1.96 55.17 -1.98
C ALA A 34 0.49 54.85 -2.32
N LEU A 35 0.07 53.58 -2.22
CA LEU A 35 -1.30 53.19 -2.52
C LEU A 35 -2.30 53.75 -1.50
N LEU A 36 -1.85 53.94 -0.26
CA LEU A 36 -2.68 54.53 0.81
C LEU A 36 -2.67 56.07 0.77
N ASP A 37 -1.83 56.69 -0.08
CA ASP A 37 -1.76 58.14 -0.18
C ASP A 37 -2.99 58.70 -0.90
N ARG A 38 -3.73 59.54 -0.17
CA ARG A 38 -4.91 60.23 -0.68
C ARG A 38 -4.59 61.15 -1.84
N ASN A 39 -3.42 61.78 -1.86
CA ASN A 39 -3.02 62.72 -2.90
C ASN A 39 -2.70 62.00 -4.23
N LEU A 40 -2.28 60.74 -4.16
CA LEU A 40 -1.98 59.92 -5.32
C LEU A 40 -3.16 59.10 -5.81
N ARG A 41 -4.33 59.21 -5.19
CA ARG A 41 -5.51 58.41 -5.54
C ARG A 41 -5.86 58.47 -7.02
N HIS A 42 -5.87 59.67 -7.61
CA HIS A 42 -6.22 59.85 -9.02
C HIS A 42 -5.20 59.22 -9.98
N HIS A 43 -3.93 59.15 -9.59
CA HIS A 43 -2.91 58.45 -10.37
C HIS A 43 -3.23 56.95 -10.47
N PHE A 44 -3.69 56.35 -9.37
CA PHE A 44 -4.05 54.92 -9.30
C PHE A 44 -5.47 54.58 -9.79
N GLU A 45 -6.26 55.57 -10.22
CA GLU A 45 -7.61 55.35 -10.79
C GLU A 45 -7.57 54.95 -12.28
N SER A 46 -6.40 55.03 -12.93
CA SER A 46 -6.19 54.64 -14.33
C SER A 46 -6.44 53.14 -14.56
N ARG A 47 -7.28 52.78 -15.55
CA ARG A 47 -7.66 51.37 -15.82
C ARG A 47 -6.48 50.44 -16.14
N PRO A 48 -5.53 50.81 -17.03
CA PRO A 48 -4.35 49.97 -17.28
C PRO A 48 -3.53 49.73 -16.00
N LEU A 49 -3.38 50.76 -15.17
CA LEU A 49 -2.64 50.66 -13.92
C LEU A 49 -3.38 49.81 -12.90
N GLN A 50 -4.71 49.91 -12.82
CA GLN A 50 -5.51 49.03 -11.97
C GLN A 50 -5.45 47.57 -12.41
N SER A 51 -5.46 47.28 -13.71
CA SER A 51 -5.27 45.90 -14.20
C SER A 51 -3.95 45.35 -13.72
N HIS A 52 -2.88 46.13 -13.90
CA HIS A 52 -1.55 45.72 -13.48
C HIS A 52 -1.42 45.55 -11.96
N LEU A 53 -1.99 46.47 -11.17
CA LEU A 53 -2.00 46.37 -9.70
C LEU A 53 -2.83 45.17 -9.20
N ASN A 54 -3.89 44.80 -9.91
CA ASN A 54 -4.70 43.63 -9.60
C ASN A 54 -3.95 42.34 -9.94
N GLU A 55 -3.25 42.28 -11.07
CA GLU A 55 -2.36 41.16 -11.43
C GLU A 55 -1.25 40.95 -10.39
N LEU A 56 -0.70 42.04 -9.85
CA LEU A 56 0.28 42.00 -8.76
C LEU A 56 -0.34 41.67 -7.39
N GLY A 57 -1.66 41.61 -7.26
CA GLY A 57 -2.36 41.34 -6.00
C GLY A 57 -2.29 42.48 -4.97
N LEU A 58 -1.93 43.69 -5.40
CA LEU A 58 -1.87 44.88 -4.54
C LEU A 58 -3.25 45.52 -4.34
N ILE A 59 -4.17 45.25 -5.27
CA ILE A 59 -5.57 45.63 -5.18
C ILE A 59 -6.48 44.44 -5.53
N ASP A 60 -7.69 44.46 -5.00
CA ASP A 60 -8.76 43.52 -5.30
C ASP A 60 -9.44 43.84 -6.64
N GLN A 61 -10.26 42.94 -7.18
CA GLN A 61 -11.06 43.13 -8.40
C GLN A 61 -11.97 44.37 -8.35
N ARG A 62 -12.30 44.82 -7.14
CA ARG A 62 -13.11 46.03 -6.87
C ARG A 62 -12.27 47.31 -6.76
N GLY A 63 -10.94 47.23 -6.96
CA GLY A 63 -10.00 48.34 -6.82
C GLY A 63 -9.65 48.71 -5.39
N ARG A 64 -9.92 47.82 -4.42
CA ARG A 64 -9.61 48.05 -2.99
C ARG A 64 -8.18 47.60 -2.68
N ILE A 65 -7.45 48.36 -1.90
CA ILE A 65 -6.06 48.03 -1.54
C ILE A 65 -6.02 46.78 -0.66
N VAL A 66 -5.13 45.86 -1.02
CA VAL A 66 -4.90 44.62 -0.29
C VAL A 66 -3.75 44.82 0.68
N ASP A 67 -4.03 44.65 1.97
CA ASP A 67 -3.01 44.66 3.01
C ASP A 67 -2.37 43.27 3.13
N LEU A 68 -1.23 43.09 2.45
CA LEU A 68 -0.53 41.81 2.38
C LEU A 68 -0.08 41.34 3.76
N ASP A 69 0.36 42.24 4.65
CA ASP A 69 0.84 41.87 5.97
C ASP A 69 -0.28 41.30 6.83
N LYS A 70 -1.49 41.85 6.73
CA LYS A 70 -2.67 41.26 7.39
C LYS A 70 -3.10 39.93 6.79
N GLN A 71 -2.82 39.69 5.51
CA GLN A 71 -3.18 38.44 4.84
C GLN A 71 -2.14 37.32 5.05
N LYS A 72 -0.87 37.66 5.30
CA LYS A 72 0.22 36.69 5.55
C LYS A 72 -0.14 35.68 6.64
N SER A 73 -0.72 36.12 7.75
CA SER A 73 -1.11 35.21 8.84
C SER A 73 -2.18 34.20 8.40
N LYS A 74 -3.16 34.63 7.58
CA LYS A 74 -4.21 33.73 7.06
C LYS A 74 -3.63 32.72 6.09
N LEU A 75 -2.79 33.18 5.16
CA LEU A 75 -2.12 32.31 4.20
C LEU A 75 -1.21 31.30 4.89
N PHE A 76 -0.52 31.71 5.95
CA PHE A 76 0.30 30.82 6.76
C PHE A 76 -0.51 29.71 7.43
N ILE A 77 -1.66 30.04 8.02
CA ILE A 77 -2.57 29.04 8.61
C ILE A 77 -3.05 28.07 7.52
N ILE A 78 -3.48 28.57 6.36
CA ILE A 78 -3.94 27.72 5.26
C ILE A 78 -2.83 26.77 4.79
N ASP A 79 -1.60 27.26 4.65
CA ASP A 79 -0.45 26.43 4.26
C ASP A 79 -0.15 25.33 5.29
N GLN A 80 -0.26 25.64 6.58
CA GLN A 80 -0.11 24.64 7.65
C GLN A 80 -1.22 23.58 7.60
N GLU A 81 -2.48 24.01 7.49
CA GLU A 81 -3.62 23.10 7.38
C GLU A 81 -3.51 22.20 6.14
N PHE A 82 -3.03 22.73 5.01
CA PHE A 82 -2.82 21.97 3.80
C PHE A 82 -1.75 20.88 3.98
N LYS A 83 -0.63 21.22 4.63
CA LYS A 83 0.43 20.25 4.96
C LYS A 83 -0.07 19.13 5.87
N LEU A 84 -0.83 19.48 6.90
CA LEU A 84 -1.42 18.49 7.81
C LEU A 84 -2.41 17.57 7.07
N ALA A 85 -3.26 18.13 6.22
CA ALA A 85 -4.21 17.36 5.42
C ALA A 85 -3.48 16.40 4.46
N GLU A 86 -2.43 16.86 3.78
CA GLU A 86 -1.64 16.05 2.87
C GLU A 86 -0.95 14.87 3.60
N GLU A 87 -0.42 15.12 4.80
CA GLU A 87 0.19 14.06 5.62
C GLU A 87 -0.82 13.00 6.06
N VAL A 88 -2.02 13.42 6.47
CA VAL A 88 -3.12 12.53 6.86
C VAL A 88 -3.55 11.68 5.67
N GLU A 89 -3.71 12.28 4.50
CA GLU A 89 -4.08 11.54 3.29
C GLU A 89 -2.99 10.52 2.91
N ARG A 90 -1.73 10.94 2.91
CA ARG A 90 -0.58 10.06 2.63
C ARG A 90 -0.48 8.91 3.62
N ARG A 91 -0.86 9.12 4.88
CA ARG A 91 -0.92 8.07 5.89
C ARG A 91 -2.08 7.10 5.62
N LYS A 92 -3.26 7.62 5.30
CA LYS A 92 -4.44 6.81 4.96
C LYS A 92 -4.19 5.91 3.75
N GLN A 93 -3.55 6.44 2.71
CA GLN A 93 -3.18 5.66 1.52
C GLN A 93 -2.22 4.51 1.88
N ARG A 94 -1.20 4.77 2.70
CA ARG A 94 -0.29 3.72 3.20
C ARG A 94 -1.00 2.64 4.01
N GLU A 95 -1.87 3.05 4.94
CA GLU A 95 -2.66 2.11 5.75
C GLU A 95 -3.60 1.25 4.88
N GLU A 96 -4.22 1.85 3.86
CA GLU A 96 -5.07 1.12 2.91
C GLU A 96 -4.28 0.11 2.07
N GLU A 97 -3.10 0.50 1.56
CA GLU A 97 -2.22 -0.41 0.82
C GLU A 97 -1.75 -1.59 1.68
N GLU A 98 -1.36 -1.33 2.93
CA GLU A 98 -0.99 -2.38 3.87
C GLU A 98 -2.17 -3.33 4.14
N LEU A 99 -3.36 -2.79 4.35
CA LEU A 99 -4.56 -3.60 4.57
C LEU A 99 -4.85 -4.49 3.35
N ARG A 100 -4.76 -3.92 2.14
CA ARG A 100 -4.90 -4.68 0.89
C ARG A 100 -3.90 -5.83 0.81
N ARG A 101 -2.62 -5.58 1.11
CA ARG A 101 -1.57 -6.62 1.15
C ARG A 101 -1.88 -7.70 2.18
N ARG A 102 -2.28 -7.33 3.40
CA ARG A 102 -2.65 -8.28 4.47
C ARG A 102 -3.83 -9.15 4.07
N VAL A 103 -4.87 -8.58 3.45
CA VAL A 103 -6.03 -9.32 2.97
C VAL A 103 -5.64 -10.31 1.89
N GLN A 104 -4.81 -9.91 0.93
CA GLN A 104 -4.32 -10.80 -0.12
C GLN A 104 -3.50 -11.96 0.43
N MET A 105 -2.57 -11.70 1.37
CA MET A 105 -1.80 -12.76 2.04
C MET A 105 -2.72 -13.73 2.78
N LYS A 106 -3.66 -13.24 3.60
CA LYS A 106 -4.62 -14.10 4.31
C LYS A 106 -5.47 -14.95 3.36
N ARG A 107 -5.89 -14.39 2.22
CA ARG A 107 -6.62 -15.13 1.18
C ARG A 107 -5.73 -16.23 0.58
N HIS A 108 -4.48 -15.92 0.29
CA HIS A 108 -3.52 -16.89 -0.23
C HIS A 108 -3.28 -18.05 0.75
N ASP A 109 -3.02 -17.73 2.02
CA ASP A 109 -2.80 -18.73 3.07
C ASP A 109 -4.03 -19.62 3.28
N ALA A 110 -5.24 -19.03 3.28
CA ALA A 110 -6.49 -19.78 3.37
C ALA A 110 -6.65 -20.77 2.22
N LEU A 111 -6.32 -20.36 0.98
CA LEU A 111 -6.34 -21.22 -0.20
C LEU A 111 -5.31 -22.35 -0.10
N GLN A 112 -4.09 -22.06 0.34
CA GLN A 112 -3.05 -23.09 0.51
C GLN A 112 -3.43 -24.11 1.59
N ASN A 113 -3.97 -23.64 2.71
CA ASN A 113 -4.45 -24.51 3.79
C ASN A 113 -5.61 -25.39 3.32
N ALA A 114 -6.53 -24.86 2.52
CA ALA A 114 -7.62 -25.64 1.92
C ALA A 114 -7.08 -26.75 1.00
N ARG A 115 -6.13 -26.43 0.12
CA ARG A 115 -5.47 -27.40 -0.77
C ARG A 115 -4.73 -28.50 0.00
N GLN A 116 -4.01 -28.13 1.06
CA GLN A 116 -3.32 -29.10 1.90
C GLN A 116 -4.30 -30.04 2.61
N ARG A 117 -5.42 -29.51 3.12
CA ARG A 117 -6.48 -30.31 3.75
C ARG A 117 -7.13 -31.28 2.76
N GLU A 118 -7.41 -30.82 1.55
CA GLU A 118 -7.96 -31.66 0.48
C GLU A 118 -6.99 -32.80 0.13
N LYS A 119 -5.71 -32.49 -0.06
CA LYS A 119 -4.68 -33.51 -0.33
C LYS A 119 -4.55 -34.54 0.81
N LEU A 120 -4.65 -34.08 2.06
CA LEU A 120 -4.65 -34.98 3.22
C LEU A 120 -5.91 -35.84 3.30
N GLN A 121 -7.07 -35.32 2.91
CA GLN A 121 -8.31 -36.09 2.83
C GLN A 121 -8.23 -37.16 1.75
N GLN A 122 -7.74 -36.83 0.55
CA GLN A 122 -7.50 -37.79 -0.54
C GLN A 122 -6.57 -38.92 -0.07
N LEU A 123 -5.44 -38.60 0.56
CA LEU A 123 -4.52 -39.60 1.11
C LEU A 123 -5.17 -40.49 2.18
N LYS A 124 -6.06 -39.94 3.02
CA LYS A 124 -6.81 -40.71 4.02
C LYS A 124 -7.82 -41.64 3.37
N GLU A 125 -8.51 -41.20 2.33
CA GLU A 125 -9.46 -42.01 1.57
C GLU A 125 -8.76 -43.15 0.83
N GLU A 126 -7.66 -42.87 0.15
CA GLU A 126 -6.79 -43.89 -0.48
C GLU A 126 -6.32 -44.92 0.55
N LYS A 127 -5.88 -44.48 1.74
CA LYS A 127 -5.48 -45.36 2.83
C LYS A 127 -6.63 -46.16 3.45
N LYS A 128 -7.88 -45.70 3.36
CA LYS A 128 -9.07 -46.48 3.77
C LYS A 128 -9.49 -47.50 2.73
N ILE A 129 -9.25 -47.23 1.44
CA ILE A 129 -9.53 -48.16 0.35
C ILE A 129 -8.47 -49.26 0.29
N ALA A 130 -7.20 -48.96 0.62
CA ALA A 130 -6.11 -49.93 0.68
C ALA A 130 -6.40 -51.19 1.54
N PRO A 131 -6.88 -51.11 2.80
CA PRO A 131 -7.19 -52.30 3.60
C PRO A 131 -8.35 -53.13 3.04
N ASN A 132 -9.23 -52.53 2.23
CA ASN A 132 -10.33 -53.24 1.55
C ASN A 132 -9.89 -53.98 0.28
N LYS A 133 -8.68 -53.69 -0.25
CA LYS A 133 -8.09 -54.45 -1.37
C LYS A 133 -7.38 -55.71 -0.91
N GLN A 134 -6.91 -55.76 0.34
CA GLN A 134 -6.28 -56.95 0.94
C GLN A 134 -7.13 -58.23 0.82
N PRO A 135 -8.41 -58.26 1.23
CA PRO A 135 -9.23 -59.47 1.11
C PRO A 135 -9.52 -59.87 -0.34
N ILE A 136 -9.51 -58.92 -1.29
CA ILE A 136 -9.65 -59.20 -2.73
C ILE A 136 -8.37 -59.85 -3.25
N ILE A 137 -7.20 -59.32 -2.87
CA ILE A 137 -5.89 -59.87 -3.22
C ILE A 137 -5.76 -61.29 -2.64
N ASP A 138 -6.17 -61.51 -1.39
CA ASP A 138 -6.14 -62.82 -0.74
C ASP A 138 -7.04 -63.85 -1.46
N LYS A 139 -8.26 -63.45 -1.86
CA LYS A 139 -9.15 -64.29 -2.67
C LYS A 139 -8.57 -64.63 -4.03
N VAL A 140 -7.92 -63.68 -4.70
CA VAL A 140 -7.25 -63.93 -6.00
C VAL A 140 -6.10 -64.93 -5.83
N ILE A 141 -5.29 -64.78 -4.78
CA ILE A 141 -4.20 -65.71 -4.46
C ILE A 141 -4.74 -67.12 -4.16
N GLU A 142 -5.83 -67.23 -3.39
CA GLU A 142 -6.46 -68.51 -3.08
C GLU A 142 -7.02 -69.20 -4.34
N ASN A 143 -7.66 -68.45 -5.23
CA ASN A 143 -8.13 -68.96 -6.51
C ASN A 143 -6.98 -69.43 -7.42
N LEU A 144 -5.87 -68.68 -7.48
CA LEU A 144 -4.68 -69.10 -8.23
C LEU A 144 -4.07 -70.40 -7.67
N LYS A 145 -4.07 -70.58 -6.34
CA LYS A 145 -3.63 -71.84 -5.71
C LYS A 145 -4.53 -73.03 -6.08
N LYS A 146 -5.86 -72.82 -6.14
CA LYS A 146 -6.84 -73.84 -6.56
C LYS A 146 -6.64 -74.24 -8.02
N VAL A 147 -6.48 -73.26 -8.92
CA VAL A 147 -6.20 -73.52 -10.34
C VAL A 147 -4.89 -74.29 -10.50
N LYS A 148 -3.82 -73.91 -9.78
CA LYS A 148 -2.53 -74.61 -9.84
C LYS A 148 -2.63 -76.07 -9.37
N HIS A 149 -3.40 -76.34 -8.31
CA HIS A 149 -3.64 -77.71 -7.84
C HIS A 149 -4.46 -78.53 -8.84
N GLN A 150 -5.45 -77.91 -9.49
CA GLN A 150 -6.26 -78.59 -10.51
C GLN A 150 -5.40 -78.99 -11.71
N VAL A 151 -4.60 -78.06 -12.23
CA VAL A 151 -3.66 -78.33 -13.34
C VAL A 151 -2.66 -79.44 -12.98
N GLN A 152 -2.17 -79.48 -11.73
CA GLN A 152 -1.32 -80.58 -11.27
C GLN A 152 -2.05 -81.93 -11.26
N LYS A 153 -3.30 -81.97 -10.79
CA LYS A 153 -4.11 -83.20 -10.79
C LYS A 153 -4.42 -83.67 -12.21
N ASP A 154 -4.79 -82.75 -13.10
CA ASP A 154 -5.09 -83.06 -14.49
C ASP A 154 -3.84 -83.59 -15.21
N ASN A 155 -2.68 -82.99 -14.98
CA ASN A 155 -1.40 -83.49 -15.52
C ASN A 155 -1.05 -84.89 -14.99
N ILE A 156 -1.26 -85.17 -13.70
CA ILE A 156 -1.04 -86.50 -13.13
C ILE A 156 -2.01 -87.51 -13.77
N PHE A 157 -3.27 -87.12 -13.96
CA PHE A 157 -4.28 -87.98 -14.58
C PHE A 157 -3.92 -88.32 -16.04
N VAL A 158 -3.45 -87.34 -16.82
CA VAL A 158 -2.96 -87.58 -18.20
C VAL A 158 -1.78 -88.55 -18.19
N ILE A 159 -0.78 -88.34 -17.31
CA ILE A 159 0.39 -89.23 -17.22
C ILE A 159 -0.01 -90.66 -16.83
N VAL A 160 -0.95 -90.82 -15.90
CA VAL A 160 -1.43 -92.15 -15.47
C VAL A 160 -2.26 -92.83 -16.56
N LYS A 161 -3.08 -92.06 -17.29
CA LYS A 161 -3.87 -92.56 -18.41
C LYS A 161 -2.97 -93.01 -19.57
N ASP A 162 -1.97 -92.21 -19.92
CA ASP A 162 -0.99 -92.55 -20.96
C ASP A 162 -0.22 -93.82 -20.59
N ARG A 163 0.14 -94.00 -19.30
CA ARG A 163 0.77 -95.24 -18.82
C ARG A 163 -0.16 -96.45 -18.87
N TYR A 164 -1.44 -96.28 -18.54
CA TYR A 164 -2.43 -97.38 -18.64
C TYR A 164 -2.69 -97.79 -20.08
N GLU A 165 -2.82 -96.82 -21.00
CA GLU A 165 -2.97 -97.09 -22.43
C GLU A 165 -1.72 -97.74 -23.04
N TYR A 166 -0.52 -97.34 -22.59
CA TYR A 166 0.74 -97.99 -23.00
C TYR A 166 0.81 -99.45 -22.51
N SER A 167 0.43 -99.71 -21.25
CA SER A 167 0.38 -101.07 -20.70
C SER A 167 -0.69 -101.95 -21.37
N GLN A 168 -1.83 -101.38 -21.76
CA GLN A 168 -2.85 -102.12 -22.51
C GLN A 168 -2.42 -102.44 -23.94
N LYS A 169 -1.66 -101.57 -24.62
CA LYS A 169 -1.08 -101.88 -25.94
C LYS A 169 -0.07 -103.03 -25.87
N ILE A 170 0.82 -103.04 -24.87
CA ILE A 170 1.81 -104.11 -24.68
C ILE A 170 1.13 -105.48 -24.46
N LEU A 171 0.03 -105.53 -23.71
CA LEU A 171 -0.70 -106.78 -23.46
C LEU A 171 -1.49 -107.33 -24.66
N VAL A 172 -1.76 -106.49 -25.67
CA VAL A 172 -2.48 -106.90 -26.89
C VAL A 172 -1.51 -107.38 -27.96
N ASP A 173 -0.28 -106.83 -27.99
CA ASP A 173 0.76 -107.21 -28.96
C ASP A 173 1.46 -108.54 -28.61
N ASP A 174 1.31 -109.07 -27.39
CA ASP A 174 1.82 -110.40 -26.98
C ASP A 174 0.88 -111.58 -27.34
N PHE A 175 -0.26 -111.34 -27.99
CA PHE A 175 -1.27 -112.35 -28.33
C PHE A 175 -1.59 -112.50 -29.84
N THR A 176 -0.74 -112.00 -30.74
CA THR A 176 -0.82 -112.23 -32.19
C THR A 176 0.55 -112.53 -32.78
#